data_AF-A0A2V8YGP3-F1
#
_entry.id   AF-A0A2V8YGP3-F1
#
_cell.length_a   1.000
_cell.length_b   1.000
_cell.length_c   1.000
_cell.angle_alpha   90.00
_cell.angle_beta   90.00
_cell.angle_gamma   90.00
#
_symmetry.space_group_name_H-M   'P 1'
#
loop_
_entity.id
_entity.type
_entity.pdbx_description
1 polymer ?
#
loop_
_entity_poly.entity_id
_entity_poly.type
_entity_poly.pdbx_seq_one_letter_code
_entity_poly.pdbx_strand_id
1 'polypeptide(L)'
;MLWEEYRGFIVDGDHIRTHPKRMDFFIKNRAGAVAVPGIKLFAAVTGLDVHVVRETEMHADRIINANHSGGAPHRVDQHGVVIVVDQSREGAWSVTAAGQPDRPGPPRYTEYIRIPAKVPVLSSEKLGAAWGLPTATGSKTPYFTKLVAHELLHTASVWHHGDSDYKDLLVVGYSKFDSEKHQRVGKPIIRSTVFEGPATLRLEDGTDMTPRFLERFAAAEKQVQEALEKKIAEIESMLTLSDEQLARAGATRAQLREYIDILKEDAESVLSHGFPLELKIGNEGGQHSGVEDCIMRYNFGFAYRSKQEEHTYYLVLEEVAGGELCRTGKGSGVNSPQHKPQSRYGDASQKRGDCKGQLMVNDAYDPSPR
;
A
#
# COMPACT_ATOMS: atom_id res chain seq x y z
N MET A 1 -10.82 6.98 -42.58
CA MET A 1 -11.59 6.42 -41.44
C MET A 1 -11.69 7.52 -40.40
N LEU A 2 -12.90 7.93 -40.01
CA LEU A 2 -13.09 8.88 -38.91
C LEU A 2 -12.95 8.09 -37.60
N TRP A 3 -12.03 8.49 -36.72
CA TRP A 3 -11.88 7.83 -35.41
C TRP A 3 -13.10 8.14 -34.52
N GLU A 4 -13.45 7.26 -33.58
CA GLU A 4 -14.61 7.43 -32.70
C GLU A 4 -14.59 8.75 -31.91
N GLU A 5 -13.39 9.20 -31.53
CA GLU A 5 -13.13 10.47 -30.84
C GLU A 5 -13.76 11.69 -31.55
N TYR A 6 -13.91 11.64 -32.88
CA TYR A 6 -14.51 12.75 -33.66
C TYR A 6 -16.03 12.85 -33.53
N ARG A 7 -16.71 11.79 -33.07
CA ARG A 7 -18.17 11.78 -32.88
C ARG A 7 -18.58 12.38 -31.54
N GLY A 8 -17.65 12.49 -30.61
CA GLY A 8 -17.84 13.05 -29.29
C GLY A 8 -18.44 12.06 -28.28
N PHE A 9 -18.33 12.44 -27.01
CA PHE A 9 -18.75 11.65 -25.85
C PHE A 9 -19.81 12.42 -25.07
N ILE A 10 -20.62 11.71 -24.26
CA ILE A 10 -21.47 12.36 -23.27
C ILE A 10 -20.71 12.37 -21.94
N VAL A 11 -20.47 13.56 -21.40
CA VAL A 11 -19.78 13.74 -20.11
C VAL A 11 -20.58 14.75 -19.31
N ASP A 12 -21.05 14.32 -18.14
CA ASP A 12 -21.89 15.14 -17.25
C ASP A 12 -23.15 15.72 -17.93
N GLY A 13 -23.76 14.92 -18.81
CA GLY A 13 -24.95 15.26 -19.58
C GLY A 13 -24.69 16.06 -20.85
N ASP A 14 -23.47 16.56 -21.06
CA ASP A 14 -23.11 17.37 -22.21
C ASP A 14 -22.41 16.54 -23.30
N HIS A 15 -22.74 16.83 -24.55
CA HIS A 15 -22.01 16.27 -25.70
C HIS A 15 -20.73 17.07 -25.92
N ILE A 16 -19.58 16.42 -25.73
CA ILE A 16 -18.27 17.01 -25.94
C ILE A 16 -17.59 16.39 -27.15
N ARG A 17 -16.87 17.20 -27.94
CA ARG A 17 -15.93 16.68 -28.95
C ARG A 17 -14.53 16.77 -28.39
N THR A 18 -13.82 15.65 -28.42
CA THR A 18 -12.45 15.62 -27.90
C THR A 18 -11.45 16.12 -28.94
N HIS A 19 -10.22 16.36 -28.50
CA HIS A 19 -9.19 16.95 -29.34
C HIS A 19 -8.29 15.86 -29.93
N PRO A 20 -8.18 15.72 -31.26
CA PRO A 20 -7.50 14.57 -31.90
C PRO A 20 -5.98 14.51 -31.72
N LYS A 21 -5.38 15.52 -31.07
CA LYS A 21 -3.96 15.55 -30.68
C LYS A 21 -3.74 15.29 -29.19
N ARG A 22 -4.80 15.00 -28.45
CA ARG A 22 -4.77 14.73 -27.01
C ARG A 22 -5.37 13.35 -26.78
N MET A 23 -4.92 12.69 -25.72
CA MET A 23 -5.47 11.41 -25.32
C MET A 23 -6.47 11.65 -24.19
N ASP A 24 -7.68 11.14 -24.37
CA ASP A 24 -8.74 11.21 -23.38
C ASP A 24 -8.71 9.98 -22.47
N PHE A 25 -9.16 10.15 -21.23
CA PHE A 25 -9.24 9.09 -20.24
C PHE A 25 -10.50 9.25 -19.41
N PHE A 26 -11.30 8.20 -19.27
CA PHE A 26 -12.65 8.29 -18.71
C PHE A 26 -12.75 7.52 -17.40
N ILE A 27 -13.31 8.16 -16.37
CA ILE A 27 -13.41 7.62 -15.02
C ILE A 27 -14.85 7.66 -14.54
N LYS A 28 -15.37 6.52 -14.08
CA LYS A 28 -16.58 6.45 -13.26
C LYS A 28 -16.18 6.43 -11.78
N ASN A 29 -16.29 7.58 -11.11
CA ASN A 29 -15.86 7.74 -9.73
C ASN A 29 -16.98 7.42 -8.72
N ARG A 30 -17.11 6.14 -8.33
CA ARG A 30 -18.02 5.72 -7.26
C ARG A 30 -17.43 5.89 -5.85
N ALA A 31 -16.15 6.21 -5.76
CA ALA A 31 -15.48 6.53 -4.50
C ALA A 31 -15.78 7.96 -3.99
N GLY A 32 -16.35 8.81 -4.84
CA GLY A 32 -16.74 10.17 -4.47
C GLY A 32 -15.55 11.11 -4.23
N ALA A 33 -15.75 12.09 -3.35
CA ALA A 33 -14.80 13.20 -3.15
C ALA A 33 -13.39 12.75 -2.74
N VAL A 34 -13.27 11.58 -2.09
CA VAL A 34 -11.99 11.07 -1.58
C VAL A 34 -10.98 10.75 -2.69
N ALA A 35 -11.46 10.36 -3.89
CA ALA A 35 -10.59 10.03 -5.03
C ALA A 35 -10.17 11.25 -5.85
N VAL A 36 -10.89 12.39 -5.72
CA VAL A 36 -10.71 13.57 -6.57
C VAL A 36 -9.29 14.13 -6.56
N PRO A 37 -8.59 14.27 -5.42
CA PRO A 37 -7.20 14.75 -5.42
C PRO A 37 -6.27 13.86 -6.25
N GLY A 38 -6.43 12.53 -6.16
CA GLY A 38 -5.62 11.58 -6.90
C GLY A 38 -5.92 11.56 -8.39
N ILE A 39 -7.20 11.69 -8.77
CA ILE A 39 -7.61 11.88 -10.18
C ILE A 39 -6.95 13.14 -10.77
N LYS A 40 -6.95 14.25 -10.02
CA LYS A 40 -6.30 15.49 -10.44
C LYS A 40 -4.79 15.34 -10.59
N LEU A 41 -4.13 14.65 -9.65
CA LEU A 41 -2.71 14.35 -9.73
C LEU A 41 -2.40 13.49 -10.97
N PHE A 42 -3.17 12.43 -11.20
CA PHE A 42 -3.05 11.58 -12.39
C PHE A 42 -3.16 12.39 -13.69
N ALA A 43 -4.18 13.24 -13.82
CA ALA A 43 -4.34 14.12 -14.98
C ALA A 43 -3.11 15.03 -15.16
N ALA A 44 -2.64 15.66 -14.08
CA ALA A 44 -1.52 16.60 -14.11
C ALA A 44 -0.21 15.93 -14.58
N VAL A 45 0.13 14.75 -14.04
CA VAL A 45 1.41 14.09 -14.36
C VAL A 45 1.38 13.38 -15.72
N THR A 46 0.22 12.90 -16.14
CA THR A 46 0.07 12.22 -17.43
C THR A 46 -0.16 13.19 -18.58
N GLY A 47 -0.76 14.35 -18.34
CA GLY A 47 -1.19 15.30 -19.37
C GLY A 47 -2.39 14.82 -20.19
N LEU A 48 -3.05 13.75 -19.75
CA LEU A 48 -4.28 13.23 -20.35
C LEU A 48 -5.45 14.18 -20.09
N ASP A 49 -6.40 14.22 -21.01
CA ASP A 49 -7.71 14.83 -20.77
C ASP A 49 -8.57 13.85 -20.00
N VAL A 50 -8.67 14.06 -18.68
CA VAL A 50 -9.39 13.15 -17.78
C VAL A 50 -10.83 13.63 -17.61
N HIS A 51 -11.78 12.78 -17.98
CA HIS A 51 -13.22 13.02 -17.91
C HIS A 51 -13.83 12.15 -16.81
N VAL A 52 -14.55 12.76 -15.86
CA VAL A 52 -15.33 12.01 -14.87
C VAL A 52 -16.76 11.93 -15.36
N VAL A 53 -17.25 10.71 -15.60
CA VAL A 53 -18.57 10.46 -16.18
C VAL A 53 -19.59 10.04 -15.12
N ARG A 54 -20.87 10.30 -15.40
CA ARG A 54 -21.99 9.85 -14.58
C ARG A 54 -22.15 8.33 -14.65
N GLU A 55 -22.89 7.78 -13.68
CA GLU A 55 -23.19 6.35 -13.61
C GLU A 55 -23.82 5.81 -14.91
N THR A 56 -24.67 6.61 -15.55
CA THR A 56 -25.42 6.29 -16.77
C THR A 56 -24.65 6.51 -18.07
N GLU A 57 -23.47 7.13 -18.02
CA GLU A 57 -22.69 7.54 -19.21
C GLU A 57 -21.62 6.52 -19.62
N MET A 58 -21.46 5.47 -18.82
CA MET A 58 -20.56 4.36 -19.11
C MET A 58 -21.32 3.05 -18.87
N HIS A 59 -21.27 2.15 -19.86
CA HIS A 59 -21.97 0.87 -19.84
C HIS A 59 -21.54 0.01 -18.63
N ALA A 60 -22.32 -1.03 -18.31
CA ALA A 60 -21.96 -1.99 -17.28
C ALA A 60 -20.60 -2.65 -17.56
N ASP A 61 -20.32 -2.93 -18.83
CA ASP A 61 -19.02 -3.47 -19.31
C ASP A 61 -17.94 -2.38 -19.49
N ARG A 62 -18.18 -1.17 -18.96
CA ARG A 62 -17.27 -0.01 -18.94
C ARG A 62 -17.01 0.65 -20.29
N ILE A 63 -17.77 0.32 -21.31
CA ILE A 63 -17.70 0.97 -22.63
C ILE A 63 -18.16 2.44 -22.50
N ILE A 64 -17.31 3.37 -22.95
CA ILE A 64 -17.47 4.84 -22.76
C ILE A 64 -18.15 5.55 -23.93
N ASN A 65 -18.52 4.80 -24.98
CA ASN A 65 -19.20 5.32 -26.15
C ASN A 65 -20.31 4.38 -26.64
N ALA A 66 -21.12 3.85 -25.72
CA ALA A 66 -22.22 2.93 -26.07
C ALA A 66 -23.29 3.56 -27.00
N ASN A 67 -23.26 4.89 -27.21
CA ASN A 67 -24.16 5.64 -28.08
C ASN A 67 -23.77 5.55 -29.57
N HIS A 68 -23.34 4.38 -30.04
CA HIS A 68 -23.09 4.11 -31.45
C HIS A 68 -24.14 3.14 -32.01
N SER A 69 -24.72 3.45 -33.19
CA SER A 69 -25.53 2.48 -33.92
C SER A 69 -24.68 1.25 -34.26
N GLY A 70 -25.20 0.02 -34.18
CA GLY A 70 -24.43 -1.23 -34.35
C GLY A 70 -23.65 -1.43 -35.67
N GLY A 71 -23.71 -0.49 -36.61
CA GLY A 71 -22.87 -0.45 -37.82
C GLY A 71 -21.86 0.71 -37.88
N ALA A 72 -21.67 1.46 -36.79
CA ALA A 72 -20.72 2.57 -36.74
C ALA A 72 -19.27 2.03 -36.76
N PRO A 73 -18.42 2.45 -37.71
CA PRO A 73 -17.04 2.00 -37.76
C PRO A 73 -16.26 2.44 -36.52
N HIS A 74 -15.74 1.47 -35.78
CA HIS A 74 -14.76 1.64 -34.73
C HIS A 74 -13.70 0.53 -34.85
N ARG A 75 -12.53 0.72 -34.25
CA ARG A 75 -11.44 -0.27 -34.35
C ARG A 75 -11.61 -1.39 -33.32
N VAL A 76 -11.91 -1.01 -32.08
CA VAL A 76 -12.22 -1.87 -30.93
C VAL A 76 -13.08 -1.06 -29.96
N ASP A 77 -13.82 -1.74 -29.08
CA ASP A 77 -14.49 -1.07 -27.97
C ASP A 77 -13.47 -0.37 -27.05
N GLN A 78 -13.79 0.86 -26.66
CA GLN A 78 -13.00 1.65 -25.72
C GLN A 78 -13.62 1.59 -24.32
N HIS A 79 -12.79 1.40 -23.31
CA HIS A 79 -13.21 1.26 -21.92
C HIS A 79 -12.79 2.45 -21.07
N GLY A 80 -13.58 2.75 -20.05
CA GLY A 80 -13.21 3.63 -18.95
C GLY A 80 -12.90 2.85 -17.67
N VAL A 81 -12.40 3.55 -16.66
CA VAL A 81 -12.01 2.94 -15.38
C VAL A 81 -13.01 3.30 -14.30
N VAL A 82 -13.41 2.31 -13.50
CA VAL A 82 -14.29 2.52 -12.35
C VAL A 82 -13.44 2.59 -11.08
N ILE A 83 -13.70 3.55 -10.19
CA ILE A 83 -13.06 3.62 -8.87
C ILE A 83 -14.11 3.36 -7.80
N VAL A 84 -13.87 2.41 -6.90
CA VAL A 84 -14.77 2.03 -5.81
C VAL A 84 -14.07 2.06 -4.45
N VAL A 85 -14.82 2.30 -3.39
CA VAL A 85 -14.33 2.19 -2.00
C VAL A 85 -14.57 0.77 -1.49
N ASP A 86 -13.53 0.16 -0.92
CA ASP A 86 -13.62 -1.07 -0.14
C ASP A 86 -13.51 -0.73 1.35
N GLN A 87 -14.57 -1.03 2.10
CA GLN A 87 -14.63 -0.75 3.55
C GLN A 87 -13.92 -1.82 4.39
N SER A 88 -13.57 -2.97 3.80
CA SER A 88 -13.12 -4.16 4.52
C SER A 88 -11.60 -4.36 4.53
N ARG A 89 -10.82 -3.50 3.84
CA ARG A 89 -9.40 -3.73 3.57
C ARG A 89 -8.53 -2.49 3.74
N GLU A 90 -7.24 -2.72 4.01
CA GLU A 90 -6.18 -1.70 4.01
C GLU A 90 -5.41 -1.74 2.68
N GLY A 91 -5.39 -0.64 1.93
CA GLY A 91 -4.65 -0.52 0.65
C GLY A 91 -5.54 -0.34 -0.58
N ALA A 92 -4.92 0.01 -1.71
CA ALA A 92 -5.56 0.12 -3.02
C ALA A 92 -4.88 -0.82 -4.02
N TRP A 93 -5.65 -1.29 -5.01
CA TRP A 93 -5.14 -2.09 -6.12
C TRP A 93 -6.11 -2.01 -7.31
N SER A 94 -5.58 -2.09 -8.52
CA SER A 94 -6.36 -2.38 -9.73
C SER A 94 -6.81 -3.85 -9.75
N VAL A 95 -8.07 -4.11 -10.08
CA VAL A 95 -8.60 -5.47 -10.29
C VAL A 95 -8.67 -5.78 -11.78
N THR A 96 -8.03 -6.88 -12.16
CA THR A 96 -7.95 -7.36 -13.54
C THR A 96 -9.33 -7.78 -14.05
N ALA A 97 -9.69 -7.32 -15.25
CA ALA A 97 -10.93 -7.67 -15.92
C ALA A 97 -10.94 -9.15 -16.35
N ALA A 98 -12.11 -9.77 -16.36
CA ALA A 98 -12.27 -11.16 -16.76
C ALA A 98 -11.65 -11.43 -18.15
N GLY A 99 -10.85 -12.49 -18.24
CA GLY A 99 -10.17 -12.89 -19.49
C GLY A 99 -8.95 -12.04 -19.86
N GLN A 100 -8.54 -11.07 -19.03
CA GLN A 100 -7.34 -10.27 -19.24
C GLN A 100 -6.17 -10.78 -18.38
N PRO A 101 -4.92 -10.56 -18.80
CA PRO A 101 -3.75 -10.94 -18.00
C PRO A 101 -3.63 -10.05 -16.76
N ASP A 102 -3.16 -10.64 -15.66
CA ASP A 102 -2.94 -9.93 -14.39
C ASP A 102 -1.69 -9.05 -14.45
N ARG A 103 -1.81 -7.88 -15.09
CA ARG A 103 -0.71 -6.91 -15.29
C ARG A 103 -1.23 -5.51 -15.64
N PRO A 104 -0.38 -4.47 -15.49
CA PRO A 104 -0.69 -3.14 -16.03
C PRO A 104 -1.00 -3.18 -17.53
N GLY A 105 -1.98 -2.39 -17.93
CA GLY A 105 -2.47 -2.34 -19.31
C GLY A 105 -3.38 -1.16 -19.58
N PRO A 106 -3.92 -1.05 -20.81
CA PRO A 106 -4.92 -0.04 -21.13
C PRO A 106 -6.24 -0.34 -20.39
N PRO A 107 -7.20 0.59 -20.35
CA PRO A 107 -8.41 0.47 -19.55
C PRO A 107 -9.19 -0.85 -19.69
N ARG A 108 -9.18 -1.51 -20.85
CA ARG A 108 -9.82 -2.83 -21.00
C ARG A 108 -9.28 -3.90 -20.04
N TYR A 109 -8.04 -3.77 -19.54
CA TYR A 109 -7.41 -4.74 -18.64
C TYR A 109 -7.91 -4.64 -17.20
N THR A 110 -8.48 -3.51 -16.80
CA THR A 110 -8.86 -3.25 -15.41
C THR A 110 -10.36 -3.13 -15.27
N GLU A 111 -11.00 -3.98 -14.48
CA GLU A 111 -12.42 -3.91 -14.18
C GLU A 111 -12.75 -2.69 -13.30
N TYR A 112 -11.99 -2.51 -12.23
CA TYR A 112 -12.09 -1.34 -11.36
C TYR A 112 -10.83 -1.20 -10.50
N ILE A 113 -10.63 -0.01 -9.96
CA ILE A 113 -9.67 0.27 -8.90
C ILE A 113 -10.43 0.22 -7.57
N ARG A 114 -9.91 -0.55 -6.61
CA ARG A 114 -10.37 -0.49 -5.22
C ARG A 114 -9.47 0.44 -4.44
N ILE A 115 -10.07 1.31 -3.63
CA ILE A 115 -9.35 2.16 -2.67
C ILE A 115 -9.93 1.96 -1.26
N PRO A 116 -9.13 2.11 -0.21
CA PRO A 116 -9.60 1.86 1.13
C PRO A 116 -10.48 3.02 1.62
N ALA A 117 -11.47 2.73 2.46
CA ALA A 117 -12.31 3.77 3.08
C ALA A 117 -11.54 4.69 4.05
N LYS A 118 -10.39 4.22 4.55
CA LYS A 118 -9.51 4.94 5.48
C LYS A 118 -8.08 4.88 4.97
N VAL A 119 -7.33 5.96 5.19
CA VAL A 119 -5.89 5.97 4.93
C VAL A 119 -5.22 4.96 5.88
N PRO A 120 -4.39 4.01 5.39
CA PRO A 120 -3.74 3.04 6.25
C PRO A 120 -2.95 3.71 7.37
N VAL A 121 -2.99 3.10 8.56
CA VAL A 121 -2.55 3.70 9.82
C VAL A 121 -1.02 3.69 9.97
N LEU A 122 -0.27 2.94 9.16
CA LEU A 122 1.19 2.84 9.26
C LEU A 122 1.87 3.55 8.09
N SER A 123 2.26 4.81 8.32
CA SER A 123 3.29 5.49 7.55
C SER A 123 4.60 5.50 8.35
N SER A 124 5.75 5.62 7.67
CA SER A 124 7.05 5.86 8.33
C SER A 124 7.00 7.07 9.28
N GLU A 125 6.22 8.09 8.92
CA GLU A 125 5.91 9.24 9.77
C GLU A 125 5.23 8.85 11.10
N LYS A 126 4.18 8.02 11.06
CA LYS A 126 3.51 7.56 12.28
C LYS A 126 4.38 6.61 13.11
N LEU A 127 5.21 5.80 12.47
CA LEU A 127 6.21 4.99 13.17
C LEU A 127 7.22 5.91 13.87
N GLY A 128 7.78 6.91 13.17
CA GLY A 128 8.67 7.91 13.77
C GLY A 128 8.01 8.64 14.95
N ALA A 129 6.79 9.15 14.77
CA ALA A 129 6.02 9.87 15.79
C ALA A 129 5.76 9.03 17.03
N ALA A 130 5.22 7.81 16.85
CA ALA A 130 4.97 6.89 17.95
C ALA A 130 6.25 6.66 18.76
N TRP A 131 7.41 6.65 18.09
CA TRP A 131 8.69 6.30 18.65
C TRP A 131 9.51 7.49 19.15
N GLY A 132 8.96 8.71 19.08
CA GLY A 132 9.65 9.94 19.47
C GLY A 132 10.91 10.17 18.63
N LEU A 133 10.85 9.80 17.36
CA LEU A 133 11.89 10.04 16.36
C LEU A 133 11.46 11.22 15.48
N PRO A 134 12.43 11.97 14.90
CA PRO A 134 12.12 13.01 13.92
C PRO A 134 11.21 12.45 12.82
N THR A 135 10.11 13.14 12.56
CA THR A 135 9.17 12.81 11.49
C THR A 135 9.37 13.75 10.31
N ALA A 136 9.48 13.20 9.10
CA ALA A 136 9.68 13.98 7.90
C ALA A 136 8.51 14.93 7.63
N THR A 137 8.82 16.20 7.39
CA THR A 137 7.88 17.22 6.88
C THR A 137 7.97 17.40 5.36
N GLY A 138 8.67 16.50 4.65
CA GLY A 138 9.10 16.68 3.26
C GLY A 138 8.21 16.06 2.18
N SER A 139 7.11 15.39 2.53
CA SER A 139 6.26 14.75 1.52
C SER A 139 5.55 15.79 0.66
N LYS A 140 5.84 15.80 -0.64
CA LYS A 140 5.22 16.72 -1.61
C LYS A 140 3.76 16.40 -1.88
N THR A 141 3.31 15.18 -1.57
CA THR A 141 1.97 14.70 -1.89
C THR A 141 1.40 13.86 -0.74
N PRO A 142 0.12 14.06 -0.35
CA PRO A 142 -0.53 13.20 0.62
C PRO A 142 -0.56 11.74 0.14
N TYR A 143 -0.26 10.78 1.02
CA TYR A 143 -0.17 9.35 0.68
C TYR A 143 -1.38 8.85 -0.13
N PHE A 144 -2.60 9.17 0.33
CA PHE A 144 -3.83 8.72 -0.33
C PHE A 144 -4.00 9.32 -1.73
N THR A 145 -3.54 10.57 -1.95
CA THR A 145 -3.57 11.22 -3.27
C THR A 145 -2.65 10.49 -4.24
N LYS A 146 -1.43 10.17 -3.81
CA LYS A 146 -0.47 9.38 -4.59
C LYS A 146 -1.02 7.98 -4.87
N LEU A 147 -1.60 7.31 -3.87
CA LEU A 147 -2.13 5.94 -4.00
C LEU A 147 -3.18 5.84 -5.13
N VAL A 148 -4.16 6.76 -5.16
CA VAL A 148 -5.17 6.78 -6.23
C VAL A 148 -4.54 7.02 -7.60
N ALA A 149 -3.61 7.97 -7.69
CA ALA A 149 -2.92 8.26 -8.96
C ALA A 149 -2.05 7.07 -9.43
N HIS A 150 -1.42 6.36 -8.48
CA HIS A 150 -0.63 5.16 -8.73
C HIS A 150 -1.47 4.06 -9.37
N GLU A 151 -2.62 3.74 -8.79
CA GLU A 151 -3.51 2.71 -9.35
C GLU A 151 -4.04 3.10 -10.72
N LEU A 152 -4.37 4.38 -10.95
CA LEU A 152 -4.77 4.86 -12.27
C LEU A 152 -3.66 4.70 -13.31
N LEU A 153 -2.40 4.86 -12.94
CA LEU A 153 -1.27 4.64 -13.85
C LEU A 153 -1.15 3.19 -14.31
N HIS A 154 -1.51 2.21 -13.47
CA HIS A 154 -1.56 0.80 -13.88
C HIS A 154 -2.61 0.53 -14.97
N THR A 155 -3.72 1.27 -14.94
CA THR A 155 -4.77 1.24 -15.96
C THR A 155 -4.41 2.00 -17.25
N ALA A 156 -3.24 2.64 -17.26
CA ALA A 156 -2.63 3.31 -18.39
C ALA A 156 -1.28 2.64 -18.77
N SER A 157 -1.16 1.34 -18.52
CA SER A 157 0.00 0.49 -18.87
C SER A 157 1.32 0.80 -18.16
N VAL A 158 1.30 1.60 -17.09
CA VAL A 158 2.52 1.95 -16.37
C VAL A 158 2.85 0.90 -15.32
N TRP A 159 4.06 0.36 -15.38
CA TRP A 159 4.58 -0.65 -14.47
C TRP A 159 5.24 -0.02 -13.23
N HIS A 160 5.27 -0.79 -12.15
CA HIS A 160 6.13 -0.50 -11.00
C HIS A 160 7.60 -0.37 -11.43
N HIS A 161 8.42 0.26 -10.58
CA HIS A 161 9.87 0.31 -10.79
C HIS A 161 10.57 -1.06 -10.61
N GLY A 162 9.90 -2.06 -10.03
CA GLY A 162 10.38 -3.42 -9.83
C GLY A 162 9.25 -4.39 -9.49
N ASP A 163 9.54 -5.68 -9.40
CA ASP A 163 8.48 -6.71 -9.30
C ASP A 163 7.95 -6.93 -7.87
N SER A 164 8.80 -6.90 -6.84
CA SER A 164 8.37 -7.10 -5.45
C SER A 164 9.43 -6.71 -4.43
N ASP A 165 9.00 -6.08 -3.34
CA ASP A 165 9.79 -5.86 -2.13
C ASP A 165 9.46 -6.84 -0.99
N TYR A 166 8.53 -7.78 -1.21
CA TYR A 166 7.98 -8.64 -0.16
C TYR A 166 8.80 -9.91 0.11
N LYS A 167 10.06 -9.96 -0.30
CA LYS A 167 10.90 -11.16 -0.19
C LYS A 167 11.60 -11.28 1.16
N ASP A 168 11.74 -10.18 1.89
CA ASP A 168 12.41 -10.11 3.19
C ASP A 168 11.67 -9.14 4.11
N LEU A 169 11.45 -9.55 5.36
CA LEU A 169 10.87 -8.76 6.43
C LEU A 169 11.81 -8.79 7.63
N LEU A 170 11.97 -7.66 8.32
CA LEU A 170 12.52 -7.69 9.67
C LEU A 170 11.38 -7.91 10.64
N VAL A 171 11.56 -8.90 11.50
CA VAL A 171 10.61 -9.24 12.55
C VAL A 171 11.31 -9.09 13.89
N VAL A 172 10.63 -8.46 14.85
CA VAL A 172 11.04 -8.61 16.25
C VAL A 172 10.54 -9.95 16.76
N GLY A 173 11.48 -10.83 17.04
CA GLY A 173 11.23 -12.15 17.61
C GLY A 173 11.99 -12.33 18.91
N TYR A 174 11.96 -13.56 19.43
CA TYR A 174 12.76 -13.94 20.60
C TYR A 174 13.89 -14.89 20.18
N SER A 175 15.01 -14.80 20.89
CA SER A 175 16.24 -15.56 20.57
C SER A 175 16.09 -17.07 20.64
N LYS A 176 15.08 -17.60 21.34
CA LYS A 176 14.77 -19.04 21.42
C LYS A 176 13.26 -19.29 21.45
N PHE A 177 12.89 -20.48 20.98
CA PHE A 177 11.56 -21.05 21.13
C PHE A 177 11.71 -22.41 21.82
N ASP A 178 11.08 -22.57 22.98
CA ASP A 178 10.90 -23.85 23.66
C ASP A 178 9.74 -24.58 22.97
N SER A 179 10.09 -25.54 22.12
CA SER A 179 9.11 -26.31 21.35
C SER A 179 8.25 -27.24 22.20
N GLU A 180 8.73 -27.64 23.39
CA GLU A 180 7.95 -28.52 24.27
C GLU A 180 6.86 -27.72 24.99
N LYS A 181 7.20 -26.51 25.43
CA LYS A 181 6.27 -25.61 26.13
C LYS A 181 5.51 -24.68 25.20
N HIS A 182 5.81 -24.70 23.89
CA HIS A 182 5.28 -23.77 22.90
C HIS A 182 5.50 -22.29 23.32
N GLN A 183 6.64 -22.01 23.96
CA GLN A 183 6.91 -20.71 24.57
C GLN A 183 8.19 -20.10 24.04
N ARG A 184 8.21 -18.77 23.86
CA ARG A 184 9.43 -18.02 23.56
C ARG A 184 10.27 -17.89 24.82
N VAL A 185 11.58 -18.08 24.69
CA VAL A 185 12.54 -17.97 25.79
C VAL A 185 13.75 -17.16 25.36
N GLY A 186 14.38 -16.47 26.31
CA GLY A 186 15.56 -15.63 26.06
C GLY A 186 15.22 -14.17 25.81
N LYS A 187 16.13 -13.43 25.15
CA LYS A 187 15.97 -11.99 24.91
C LYS A 187 15.28 -11.73 23.56
N PRO A 188 14.52 -10.62 23.44
CA PRO A 188 14.00 -10.21 22.14
C PRO A 188 15.18 -9.86 21.22
N ILE A 189 15.05 -10.21 19.94
CA ILE A 189 16.02 -9.93 18.88
C ILE A 189 15.28 -9.43 17.64
N ILE A 190 15.95 -8.62 16.84
CA ILE A 190 15.52 -8.35 15.47
C ILE A 190 16.07 -9.50 14.62
N ARG A 191 15.28 -10.05 13.71
CA ARG A 191 15.74 -11.04 12.73
C ARG A 191 15.12 -10.78 11.37
N SER A 192 15.75 -11.28 10.31
CA SER A 192 15.14 -11.34 8.99
C SER A 192 14.34 -12.63 8.83
N THR A 193 13.37 -12.65 7.93
CA THR A 193 12.66 -13.87 7.53
C THR A 193 13.48 -14.78 6.61
N VAL A 194 14.59 -14.30 6.04
CA VAL A 194 15.41 -15.06 5.08
C VAL A 194 16.78 -15.49 5.61
N PHE A 195 17.14 -15.14 6.85
CA PHE A 195 18.32 -15.68 7.50
C PHE A 195 18.07 -16.01 8.97
N GLU A 196 18.80 -17.00 9.48
CA GLU A 196 18.78 -17.38 10.88
C GLU A 196 19.81 -16.56 11.67
N GLY A 197 19.35 -15.77 12.64
CA GLY A 197 20.23 -15.03 13.56
C GLY A 197 19.74 -13.63 13.89
N PRO A 198 20.46 -12.92 14.78
CA PRO A 198 20.16 -11.53 15.11
C PRO A 198 20.56 -10.59 13.97
N ALA A 199 19.70 -9.61 13.70
CA ALA A 199 19.94 -8.47 12.84
C ALA A 199 20.26 -7.24 13.68
N THR A 200 21.07 -6.34 13.12
CA THR A 200 21.30 -5.00 13.68
C THR A 200 20.47 -3.98 12.89
N LEU A 201 19.81 -3.06 13.61
CA LEU A 201 19.04 -1.97 13.01
C LEU A 201 19.70 -0.64 13.36
N ARG A 202 20.04 0.17 12.36
CA ARG A 202 20.71 1.47 12.53
C ARG A 202 20.00 2.60 11.80
N LEU A 203 20.25 3.85 12.18
CA LEU A 203 19.96 4.99 11.32
C LEU A 203 21.08 5.19 10.29
N GLU A 204 20.80 5.96 9.25
CA GLU A 204 21.76 6.28 8.18
C GLU A 204 22.99 7.05 8.70
N ASP A 205 22.88 7.73 9.84
CA ASP A 205 24.00 8.41 10.53
C ASP A 205 24.89 7.46 11.36
N GLY A 206 24.55 6.17 11.41
CA GLY A 206 25.26 5.14 12.16
C GLY A 206 24.71 4.87 13.56
N THR A 207 23.71 5.62 14.04
CA THR A 207 23.09 5.40 15.35
C THR A 207 22.50 3.99 15.44
N ASP A 208 22.92 3.20 16.42
CA ASP A 208 22.35 1.88 16.69
C ASP A 208 20.97 2.02 17.35
N MET A 209 19.94 1.58 16.61
CA MET A 209 18.55 1.61 17.04
C MET A 209 18.11 0.29 17.67
N THR A 210 18.93 -0.77 17.60
CA THR A 210 18.60 -2.11 18.08
C THR A 210 18.19 -2.10 19.55
N PRO A 211 18.95 -1.51 20.49
CA PRO A 211 18.58 -1.54 21.91
C PRO A 211 17.26 -0.83 22.17
N ARG A 212 17.08 0.37 21.59
CA ARG A 212 15.84 1.17 21.73
C ARG A 212 14.64 0.43 21.16
N PHE A 213 14.82 -0.31 20.06
CA PHE A 213 13.76 -1.09 19.44
C PHE A 213 13.30 -2.26 20.32
N LEU A 214 14.26 -2.98 20.88
CA LEU A 214 13.98 -4.11 21.77
C LEU A 214 13.39 -3.67 23.11
N GLU A 215 13.87 -2.56 23.69
CA GLU A 215 13.33 -1.99 24.94
C GLU A 215 11.87 -1.58 24.77
N ARG A 216 11.54 -0.90 23.68
CA ARG A 216 10.18 -0.45 23.42
C ARG A 216 9.24 -1.64 23.14
N PHE A 217 9.73 -2.64 22.41
CA PHE A 217 8.98 -3.87 22.19
C PHE A 217 8.64 -4.56 23.51
N ALA A 218 9.63 -4.75 24.39
CA ALA A 218 9.42 -5.33 25.71
C ALA A 218 8.47 -4.50 26.59
N ALA A 219 8.54 -3.18 26.51
CA ALA A 219 7.61 -2.29 27.22
C ALA A 219 6.17 -2.41 26.71
N ALA A 220 5.97 -2.52 25.39
CA ALA A 220 4.65 -2.69 24.79
C ALA A 220 4.03 -4.05 25.16
N GLU A 221 4.82 -5.13 25.13
CA GLU A 221 4.39 -6.46 25.57
C GLU A 221 3.96 -6.45 27.04
N LYS A 222 4.75 -5.82 27.91
CA LYS A 222 4.40 -5.64 29.32
C LYS A 222 3.09 -4.87 29.50
N GLN A 223 2.87 -3.79 28.75
CA GLN A 223 1.63 -3.01 28.82
C GLN A 223 0.41 -3.82 28.39
N VAL A 224 0.53 -4.65 27.35
CA VAL A 224 -0.57 -5.52 26.92
C VAL A 224 -0.84 -6.58 27.98
N GLN A 225 0.18 -7.19 28.56
CA GLN A 225 0.03 -8.15 29.63
C GLN A 225 -0.69 -7.53 30.84
N GLU A 226 -0.24 -6.38 31.33
CA GLU A 226 -0.88 -5.66 32.43
C GLU A 226 -2.36 -5.29 32.12
N ALA A 227 -2.65 -4.91 30.87
CA ALA A 227 -4.01 -4.60 30.43
C ALA A 227 -4.92 -5.84 30.41
N LEU A 228 -4.41 -6.98 29.94
CA LEU A 228 -5.12 -8.26 29.95
C LEU A 228 -5.37 -8.76 31.37
N GLU A 229 -4.35 -8.74 32.23
CA GLU A 229 -4.45 -9.12 33.65
C GLU A 229 -5.48 -8.26 34.38
N LYS A 230 -5.44 -6.93 34.17
CA LYS A 230 -6.45 -6.02 34.72
C LYS A 230 -7.84 -6.36 34.20
N LYS A 231 -7.98 -6.69 32.92
CA LYS A 231 -9.29 -7.01 32.33
C LYS A 231 -9.86 -8.31 32.88
N ILE A 232 -9.01 -9.33 33.05
CA ILE A 232 -9.38 -10.58 33.71
C ILE A 232 -9.85 -10.31 35.14
N ALA A 233 -9.10 -9.53 35.92
CA ALA A 233 -9.46 -9.19 37.30
C ALA A 233 -10.80 -8.43 37.39
N GLU A 234 -11.07 -7.52 36.45
CA GLU A 234 -12.37 -6.84 36.33
C GLU A 234 -13.51 -7.85 36.12
N ILE A 235 -13.34 -8.81 35.21
CA ILE A 235 -14.37 -9.83 34.92
C ILE A 235 -14.53 -10.80 36.10
N GLU A 236 -13.43 -11.19 36.75
CA GLU A 236 -13.46 -12.02 37.95
C GLU A 236 -14.22 -11.33 39.09
N SER A 237 -14.10 -10.01 39.22
CA SER A 237 -14.91 -9.24 40.19
C SER A 237 -16.40 -9.27 39.85
N MET A 238 -16.78 -9.33 38.57
CA MET A 238 -18.19 -9.47 38.17
C MET A 238 -18.75 -10.84 38.57
N LEU A 239 -17.92 -11.89 38.63
CA LEU A 239 -18.36 -13.23 39.03
C LEU A 239 -18.85 -13.29 40.49
N THR A 240 -18.50 -12.31 41.33
CA THR A 240 -18.98 -12.22 42.73
C THR A 240 -20.38 -11.62 42.84
N LEU A 241 -20.94 -11.07 41.76
CA LEU A 241 -22.30 -10.55 41.73
C LEU A 241 -23.34 -11.68 41.79
N SER A 242 -24.54 -11.36 42.29
CA SER A 242 -25.68 -12.28 42.21
C SER A 242 -26.14 -12.47 40.76
N ASP A 243 -26.83 -13.57 40.49
CA ASP A 243 -27.31 -13.88 39.13
C ASP A 243 -28.30 -12.81 38.62
N GLU A 244 -29.07 -12.18 39.52
CA GLU A 244 -29.96 -11.06 39.18
C GLU A 244 -29.19 -9.78 38.81
N GLN A 245 -28.07 -9.51 39.49
CA GLN A 245 -27.18 -8.39 39.16
C GLN A 245 -26.50 -8.62 37.81
N LEU A 246 -26.03 -9.84 37.55
CA LEU A 246 -25.47 -10.23 36.26
C LEU A 246 -26.49 -10.11 35.12
N ALA A 247 -27.72 -10.57 35.35
CA ALA A 247 -28.81 -10.46 34.36
C ALA A 247 -29.13 -8.99 34.02
N ARG A 248 -29.11 -8.07 35.01
CA ARG A 248 -29.28 -6.63 34.77
C ARG A 248 -28.14 -6.02 33.95
N ALA A 249 -26.93 -6.57 34.06
CA ALA A 249 -25.77 -6.19 33.26
C ALA A 249 -25.74 -6.87 31.88
N GLY A 250 -26.73 -7.71 31.54
CA GLY A 250 -26.81 -8.41 30.26
C GLY A 250 -25.79 -9.54 30.10
N ALA A 251 -25.31 -10.13 31.21
CA ALA A 251 -24.31 -11.19 31.20
C ALA A 251 -24.75 -12.40 32.04
N THR A 252 -24.20 -13.58 31.73
CA THR A 252 -24.32 -14.79 32.54
C THR A 252 -22.96 -15.21 33.08
N ARG A 253 -22.96 -15.96 34.20
CA ARG A 253 -21.71 -16.48 34.79
C ARG A 253 -20.95 -17.39 33.81
N ALA A 254 -21.65 -18.13 32.95
CA ALA A 254 -21.03 -18.97 31.93
C ALA A 254 -20.29 -18.14 30.87
N GLN A 255 -20.94 -17.09 30.34
CA GLN A 255 -20.33 -16.18 29.36
C GLN A 255 -19.08 -15.47 29.92
N LEU A 256 -19.13 -15.04 31.18
CA LEU A 256 -17.98 -14.37 31.80
C LEU A 256 -16.78 -15.34 31.98
N ARG A 257 -17.03 -16.61 32.32
CA ARG A 257 -15.97 -17.63 32.42
C ARG A 257 -15.37 -17.95 31.06
N GLU A 258 -16.20 -18.17 30.06
CA GLU A 258 -15.75 -18.37 28.67
C GLU A 258 -14.91 -17.19 28.19
N TYR A 259 -15.34 -15.95 28.50
CA TYR A 259 -14.58 -14.77 28.13
C TYR A 259 -13.24 -14.65 28.87
N ILE A 260 -13.16 -15.05 30.15
CA ILE A 260 -11.88 -15.15 30.87
C ILE A 260 -10.97 -16.18 30.22
N ASP A 261 -11.50 -17.34 29.83
CA ASP A 261 -10.70 -18.40 29.21
C ASP A 261 -10.12 -17.93 27.87
N ILE A 262 -10.92 -17.24 27.04
CA ILE A 262 -10.45 -16.59 25.81
C ILE A 262 -9.34 -15.56 26.11
N LEU A 263 -9.53 -14.69 27.10
CA LEU A 263 -8.52 -13.68 27.45
C LEU A 263 -7.22 -14.30 27.96
N LYS A 264 -7.30 -15.44 28.66
CA LYS A 264 -6.12 -16.20 29.12
C LYS A 264 -5.39 -16.86 27.96
N GLU A 265 -6.13 -17.45 27.01
CA GLU A 265 -5.57 -17.99 25.76
C GLU A 265 -4.92 -16.89 24.92
N ASP A 266 -5.55 -15.72 24.79
CA ASP A 266 -4.99 -14.55 24.11
C ASP A 266 -3.72 -14.05 24.82
N ALA A 267 -3.70 -14.00 26.16
CA ALA A 267 -2.52 -13.62 26.92
C ALA A 267 -1.36 -14.62 26.70
N GLU A 268 -1.65 -15.93 26.75
CA GLU A 268 -0.68 -16.96 26.45
C GLU A 268 -0.20 -16.87 25.00
N SER A 269 -1.09 -16.59 24.05
CA SER A 269 -0.77 -16.36 22.64
C SER A 269 0.14 -15.15 22.44
N VAL A 270 -0.14 -14.03 23.10
CA VAL A 270 0.71 -12.83 23.08
C VAL A 270 2.10 -13.14 23.64
N LEU A 271 2.20 -13.90 24.73
CA LEU A 271 3.47 -14.26 25.34
C LEU A 271 4.25 -15.31 24.52
N SER A 272 3.55 -16.21 23.83
CA SER A 272 4.14 -17.30 23.02
C SER A 272 4.46 -16.88 21.58
N HIS A 273 3.68 -15.99 20.98
CA HIS A 273 3.80 -15.55 19.58
C HIS A 273 4.24 -14.09 19.45
N GLY A 274 4.29 -13.32 20.54
CA GLY A 274 4.55 -11.88 20.52
C GLY A 274 3.52 -11.12 19.67
N PHE A 275 3.69 -9.81 19.61
CA PHE A 275 3.15 -9.03 18.49
C PHE A 275 4.18 -9.06 17.36
N PRO A 276 3.86 -9.56 16.15
CA PRO A 276 4.81 -9.45 15.06
C PRO A 276 4.89 -7.98 14.62
N LEU A 277 5.91 -7.29 15.11
CA LEU A 277 6.32 -6.03 14.49
C LEU A 277 7.15 -6.39 13.26
N GLU A 278 6.49 -6.32 12.10
CA GLU A 278 7.10 -6.58 10.81
C GLU A 278 7.47 -5.27 10.13
N LEU A 279 8.77 -5.05 9.92
CA LEU A 279 9.27 -3.96 9.10
C LEU A 279 9.52 -4.48 7.69
N LYS A 280 8.76 -3.93 6.73
CA LYS A 280 8.98 -4.19 5.31
C LYS A 280 10.33 -3.65 4.87
N ILE A 281 11.08 -4.48 4.15
CA ILE A 281 12.39 -4.12 3.63
C ILE A 281 12.24 -3.74 2.16
N GLY A 282 12.69 -2.54 1.78
CA GLY A 282 12.81 -2.20 0.37
C GLY A 282 14.09 -2.82 -0.21
N ASN A 283 13.99 -3.35 -1.42
CA ASN A 283 15.06 -4.09 -2.08
C ASN A 283 15.64 -3.31 -3.26
N GLU A 284 16.90 -3.61 -3.59
CA GLU A 284 17.54 -3.07 -4.78
C GLU A 284 16.81 -3.53 -6.05
N GLY A 285 16.49 -2.60 -6.93
CA GLY A 285 15.66 -2.86 -8.11
C GLY A 285 14.19 -3.21 -7.80
N GLY A 286 13.76 -3.13 -6.53
CA GLY A 286 12.39 -3.39 -6.10
C GLY A 286 11.40 -2.26 -6.43
N GLN A 287 10.22 -2.27 -5.85
CA GLN A 287 9.19 -1.25 -6.10
C GLN A 287 9.57 0.11 -5.50
N HIS A 288 10.51 0.16 -4.55
CA HIS A 288 11.05 1.41 -3.97
C HIS A 288 12.23 2.02 -4.76
N SER A 289 12.75 1.31 -5.76
CA SER A 289 13.93 1.73 -6.53
C SER A 289 13.65 2.82 -7.55
N GLY A 290 14.66 3.31 -8.25
CA GLY A 290 14.55 4.31 -9.31
C GLY A 290 14.39 5.75 -8.82
N VAL A 291 13.76 6.59 -9.62
CA VAL A 291 13.62 8.04 -9.34
C VAL A 291 12.76 8.28 -8.10
N GLU A 292 13.32 8.98 -7.12
CA GLU A 292 12.67 9.28 -5.83
C GLU A 292 11.32 9.99 -6.02
N ASP A 293 11.24 11.03 -6.85
CA ASP A 293 10.00 11.80 -6.99
C ASP A 293 8.92 11.10 -7.85
N CYS A 294 9.13 9.88 -8.32
CA CYS A 294 8.14 9.17 -9.14
C CYS A 294 6.96 8.62 -8.32
N ILE A 295 5.73 8.80 -8.80
CA ILE A 295 4.51 8.22 -8.21
C ILE A 295 4.55 6.69 -8.22
N MET A 296 5.22 6.08 -9.20
CA MET A 296 5.35 4.62 -9.32
C MET A 296 6.37 3.99 -8.37
N ARG A 297 7.12 4.81 -7.63
CA ARG A 297 7.99 4.35 -6.56
C ARG A 297 7.17 4.13 -5.29
N TYR A 298 7.28 2.97 -4.67
CA TYR A 298 6.67 2.75 -3.36
C TYR A 298 7.41 3.46 -2.23
N ASN A 299 6.70 3.67 -1.13
CA ASN A 299 7.21 4.35 0.06
C ASN A 299 6.73 3.69 1.37
N PHE A 300 6.61 2.37 1.37
CA PHE A 300 6.23 1.58 2.55
C PHE A 300 7.38 0.76 3.15
N GLY A 301 8.57 0.83 2.57
CA GLY A 301 9.78 0.26 3.12
C GLY A 301 10.17 1.00 4.40
N PHE A 302 10.27 0.25 5.49
CA PHE A 302 10.70 0.78 6.78
C PHE A 302 12.18 0.50 7.03
N ALA A 303 12.81 -0.35 6.23
CA ALA A 303 14.25 -0.58 6.30
C ALA A 303 14.86 -0.92 4.93
N TYR A 304 16.18 -0.91 4.84
CA TYR A 304 16.94 -1.45 3.71
C TYR A 304 18.27 -2.06 4.19
N ARG A 305 18.79 -3.02 3.43
CA ARG A 305 19.98 -3.80 3.83
C ARG A 305 21.28 -2.99 3.65
N SER A 306 22.19 -3.09 4.61
CA SER A 306 23.56 -2.59 4.46
C SER A 306 24.32 -3.40 3.41
N LYS A 307 25.04 -2.71 2.53
CA LYS A 307 25.96 -3.29 1.54
C LYS A 307 27.35 -3.56 2.14
N GLN A 308 27.64 -2.99 3.31
CA GLN A 308 28.96 -3.06 3.94
C GLN A 308 29.02 -4.08 5.07
N GLU A 309 27.90 -4.29 5.77
CA GLU A 309 27.81 -5.13 6.95
C GLU A 309 26.69 -6.16 6.78
N GLU A 310 27.03 -7.44 6.94
CA GLU A 310 26.04 -8.51 6.90
C GLU A 310 25.05 -8.39 8.07
N HIS A 311 23.81 -8.85 7.86
CA HIS A 311 22.73 -8.81 8.85
C HIS A 311 22.43 -7.42 9.45
N THR A 312 22.91 -6.35 8.81
CA THR A 312 22.70 -4.97 9.25
C THR A 312 21.74 -4.28 8.31
N TYR A 313 20.80 -3.54 8.88
CA TYR A 313 19.75 -2.83 8.17
C TYR A 313 19.67 -1.39 8.64
N TYR A 314 19.39 -0.50 7.71
CA TYR A 314 19.13 0.90 7.98
C TYR A 314 17.62 1.13 8.09
N LEU A 315 17.17 1.65 9.23
CA LEU A 315 15.80 2.06 9.49
C LEU A 315 15.51 3.34 8.69
N VAL A 316 14.40 3.31 7.98
CA VAL A 316 13.88 4.43 7.17
C VAL A 316 12.81 5.14 7.97
N LEU A 317 13.16 6.30 8.51
CA LEU A 317 12.23 7.19 9.21
C LEU A 317 11.51 8.13 8.25
N GLU A 318 12.11 8.38 7.08
CA GLU A 318 11.63 9.35 6.12
C GLU A 318 11.67 8.76 4.71
N GLU A 319 10.50 8.67 4.06
CA GLU A 319 10.39 8.22 2.68
C GLU A 319 9.43 9.15 1.93
N VAL A 320 9.95 9.90 0.96
CA VAL A 320 9.20 10.98 0.30
C VAL A 320 8.13 10.38 -0.63
N ALA A 321 6.88 10.81 -0.50
CA ALA A 321 5.88 10.46 -1.51
C ALA A 321 6.14 11.29 -2.79
N GLY A 322 6.53 10.61 -3.87
CA GLY A 322 6.73 11.22 -5.18
C GLY A 322 5.44 11.82 -5.74
N GLY A 323 5.58 12.84 -6.58
CA GLY A 323 4.49 13.58 -7.21
C GLY A 323 4.60 13.71 -8.72
N GLU A 324 5.54 13.02 -9.36
CA GLU A 324 5.84 13.13 -10.80
C GLU A 324 5.92 11.77 -11.50
N LEU A 325 6.09 11.77 -12.84
CA LEU A 325 6.44 10.59 -13.62
C LEU A 325 7.89 10.67 -14.08
N CYS A 326 8.67 9.64 -13.78
CA CYS A 326 10.05 9.55 -14.22
C CYS A 326 10.15 9.36 -15.75
N ARG A 327 11.29 9.80 -16.31
CA ARG A 327 11.69 9.60 -17.72
C ARG A 327 12.91 8.68 -17.86
N THR A 328 13.28 8.03 -16.77
CA THR A 328 14.45 7.16 -16.65
C THR A 328 14.23 6.17 -15.52
N GLY A 329 14.92 5.02 -15.59
CA GLY A 329 15.01 4.08 -14.47
C GLY A 329 16.14 4.41 -13.49
N LYS A 330 16.95 5.44 -13.74
CA LYS A 330 18.10 5.76 -12.88
C LYS A 330 17.69 6.27 -11.50
N GLY A 331 18.33 5.73 -10.47
CA GLY A 331 18.12 6.12 -9.08
C GLY A 331 18.48 7.59 -8.82
N SER A 332 17.65 8.28 -8.06
CA SER A 332 17.86 9.68 -7.65
C SER A 332 17.50 9.87 -6.18
N GLY A 333 17.84 11.01 -5.57
CA GLY A 333 17.53 11.27 -4.15
C GLY A 333 18.12 10.19 -3.25
N VAL A 334 17.31 9.58 -2.38
CA VAL A 334 17.72 8.44 -1.52
C VAL A 334 18.18 7.20 -2.30
N ASN A 335 17.81 7.08 -3.59
CA ASN A 335 18.24 6.00 -4.48
C ASN A 335 19.44 6.38 -5.36
N SER A 336 19.96 7.59 -5.21
CA SER A 336 21.16 8.01 -5.92
C SER A 336 22.37 7.17 -5.48
N PRO A 337 23.28 6.77 -6.39
CA PRO A 337 24.56 6.18 -6.02
C PRO A 337 25.42 7.08 -5.12
N GLN A 338 25.13 8.39 -5.08
CA GLN A 338 25.81 9.37 -4.23
C GLN A 338 25.16 9.49 -2.83
N HIS A 339 23.97 8.92 -2.61
CA HIS A 339 23.31 8.91 -1.29
C HIS A 339 24.21 8.23 -0.24
N LYS A 340 24.15 8.75 0.99
CA LYS A 340 24.96 8.28 2.11
C LYS A 340 24.04 7.67 3.19
N PRO A 341 24.45 6.55 3.80
CA PRO A 341 25.74 5.85 3.66
C PRO A 341 25.88 5.08 2.34
N GLN A 342 24.77 4.78 1.69
CA GLN A 342 24.67 4.13 0.38
C GLN A 342 23.32 4.47 -0.25
N SER A 343 23.16 4.22 -1.55
CA SER A 343 21.84 4.15 -2.17
C SER A 343 20.93 3.15 -1.44
N ARG A 344 19.69 3.55 -1.12
CA ARG A 344 18.71 2.67 -0.45
C ARG A 344 18.31 1.50 -1.35
N TYR A 345 17.79 1.81 -2.55
CA TYR A 345 17.17 0.81 -3.44
C TYR A 345 17.69 0.85 -4.89
N GLY A 346 18.58 1.79 -5.21
CA GLY A 346 19.29 1.83 -6.49
C GLY A 346 18.42 2.20 -7.69
N ASP A 347 18.89 1.82 -8.88
CA ASP A 347 18.14 1.97 -10.13
C ASP A 347 16.87 1.08 -10.12
N ALA A 348 15.86 1.49 -10.88
CA ALA A 348 14.73 0.65 -11.24
C ALA A 348 15.21 -0.66 -11.87
N SER A 349 14.43 -1.74 -11.71
CA SER A 349 14.70 -3.01 -12.39
C SER A 349 14.88 -2.83 -13.90
N GLN A 350 15.58 -3.78 -14.52
CA GLN A 350 15.84 -3.74 -15.96
C GLN A 350 14.52 -3.57 -16.74
N LYS A 351 14.49 -2.63 -17.70
CA LYS A 351 13.31 -2.23 -18.50
C LYS A 351 12.16 -1.56 -17.71
N ARG A 352 12.32 -1.30 -16.42
CA ARG A 352 11.40 -0.49 -15.60
C ARG A 352 11.85 0.98 -15.55
N GLY A 353 11.05 1.83 -14.89
CA GLY A 353 11.20 3.29 -14.93
C GLY A 353 10.79 3.87 -16.28
N ASP A 354 11.13 5.13 -16.56
CA ASP A 354 10.56 5.88 -17.70
C ASP A 354 9.02 5.76 -17.75
N CYS A 355 8.38 5.94 -16.59
CA CYS A 355 6.94 5.77 -16.44
C CYS A 355 6.15 6.70 -17.38
N LYS A 356 6.71 7.86 -17.75
CA LYS A 356 6.10 8.75 -18.74
C LYS A 356 6.06 8.11 -20.13
N GLY A 357 7.13 7.44 -20.56
CA GLY A 357 7.22 6.74 -21.84
C GLY A 357 6.39 5.45 -21.91
N GLN A 358 5.83 4.99 -20.78
CA GLN A 358 5.00 3.79 -20.71
C GLN A 358 3.51 4.05 -20.97
N LEU A 359 3.06 5.31 -20.91
CA LEU A 359 1.64 5.64 -20.95
C LEU A 359 0.98 5.11 -22.22
N MET A 360 -0.03 4.26 -22.04
CA MET A 360 -0.87 3.76 -23.12
C MET A 360 -2.27 3.48 -22.60
N VAL A 361 -3.23 4.19 -23.19
CA VAL A 361 -4.66 4.13 -22.83
C VAL A 361 -5.53 3.60 -23.97
N ASN A 362 -4.92 3.27 -25.11
CA ASN A 362 -5.63 2.81 -26.30
C ASN A 362 -5.82 1.30 -26.27
N ASP A 363 -7.07 0.87 -26.14
CA ASP A 363 -7.48 -0.53 -26.08
C ASP A 363 -7.19 -1.34 -27.36
N ALA A 364 -6.83 -0.71 -28.47
CA ALA A 364 -6.43 -1.42 -29.69
C ALA A 364 -5.01 -2.01 -29.61
N TYR A 365 -4.25 -1.66 -28.57
CA TYR A 365 -2.85 -2.02 -28.41
C TYR A 365 -2.63 -2.78 -27.10
N ASP A 366 -1.58 -3.58 -27.07
CA ASP A 366 -1.16 -4.36 -25.92
C ASP A 366 0.26 -3.89 -25.53
N PRO A 367 0.50 -3.47 -24.27
CA PRO A 367 1.84 -3.10 -23.88
C PRO A 367 2.73 -4.35 -23.93
N SER A 368 3.93 -4.22 -24.50
CA SER A 368 4.88 -5.32 -24.46
C SER A 368 5.12 -5.75 -23.00
N PRO A 369 5.11 -7.06 -22.71
CA PRO A 369 5.58 -7.56 -21.42
C PRO A 369 6.99 -7.02 -21.19
N ARG A 370 7.20 -6.37 -20.05
CA ARG A 370 8.47 -5.72 -19.71
C ARG A 370 9.27 -6.55 -18.71
#